data_AF-F3FYB3-F1
#
_entry.id   AF-F3FYB3-F1
#
_cell.length_a   1.000
_cell.length_b   1.000
_cell.length_c   1.000
_cell.angle_alpha   90.00
_cell.angle_beta   90.00
_cell.angle_gamma   90.00
#
_symmetry.space_group_name_H-M   'P 1'
#
loop_
_entity.id
_entity.type
_entity.pdbx_description
1 polymer ?
#
loop_
_entity_poly.entity_id
_entity_poly.type
_entity_poly.pdbx_seq_one_letter_code
_entity_poly.pdbx_strand_id
1 'polypeptide(L)' 'QLIKLGIGPDDRVAICVERGSQMIIGLLATLKAGAGYVPLDPAYPAERLAYLL' A
#
# COMPACT_ATOMS: atom_id res chain seq x y z
N GLN A 1 -4.69 -1.98 11.50
CA GLN A 1 -6.04 -2.34 11.02
C GLN A 1 -6.00 -3.40 9.92
N LEU A 2 -4.98 -3.43 9.04
CA LEU A 2 -4.87 -4.38 7.90
C LEU A 2 -5.21 -5.85 8.22
N ILE A 3 -4.62 -6.45 9.26
CA ILE A 3 -4.94 -7.84 9.66
C ILE A 3 -6.43 -8.02 10.03
N LYS A 4 -7.03 -7.02 10.69
CA LYS A 4 -8.47 -7.04 11.02
C LYS A 4 -9.35 -6.91 9.78
N LEU A 5 -8.80 -6.38 8.69
CA LEU A 5 -9.46 -6.29 7.38
C LEU A 5 -9.21 -7.56 6.53
N GLY A 6 -8.55 -8.58 7.08
CA GLY A 6 -8.29 -9.84 6.39
C GLY A 6 -6.99 -9.88 5.59
N ILE A 7 -6.18 -8.81 5.60
CA ILE A 7 -4.91 -8.78 4.85
C ILE A 7 -3.87 -9.70 5.50
N GLY A 8 -3.24 -10.54 4.69
CA GLY A 8 -2.25 -11.53 5.10
C GLY A 8 -1.14 -11.77 4.07
N PRO A 9 -0.39 -12.88 4.19
CA PRO A 9 0.56 -13.33 3.17
C PRO A 9 -0.07 -13.42 1.78
N ASP A 10 0.74 -13.16 0.76
CA ASP A 10 0.36 -13.12 -0.67
C ASP A 10 -0.59 -11.97 -1.08
N ASP A 11 -1.13 -11.20 -0.14
CA ASP A 11 -1.87 -9.98 -0.45
C ASP A 11 -0.94 -8.82 -0.83
N ARG A 12 -1.52 -7.87 -1.57
CA ARG A 12 -0.84 -6.64 -2.02
C ARG A 12 -1.59 -5.41 -1.50
N VAL A 13 -0.86 -4.49 -0.87
CA VAL A 13 -1.40 -3.22 -0.36
C VAL A 13 -0.78 -2.06 -1.11
N ALA A 14 -1.61 -1.30 -1.80
CA ALA A 14 -1.18 -0.09 -2.49
C ALA A 14 -0.93 1.06 -1.50
N ILE A 15 0.22 1.73 -1.63
CA ILE A 15 0.62 2.87 -0.81
C ILE A 15 0.73 4.10 -1.71
N CYS A 16 -0.29 4.95 -1.68
CA CYS A 16 -0.39 6.18 -2.46
C CYS A 16 -0.44 7.40 -1.53
N VAL A 17 0.68 7.70 -0.90
CA VAL A 17 0.80 8.84 0.03
C VAL A 17 2.12 9.56 -0.21
N GLU A 18 2.16 10.86 0.07
CA GLU A 18 3.40 11.64 0.01
C GLU A 18 4.44 11.12 1.03
N ARG A 19 5.70 11.48 0.80
CA ARG A 19 6.79 11.14 1.71
C ARG A 19 6.54 11.77 3.09
N GLY A 20 6.50 10.93 4.11
CA GLY A 20 6.28 11.37 5.48
C GLY A 20 6.02 10.20 6.43
N SER A 21 5.60 10.51 7.65
CA SER A 21 5.30 9.50 8.67
C SER A 21 4.23 8.51 8.22
N GLN A 22 3.21 8.97 7.50
CA GLN A 22 2.12 8.11 7.00
C GLN A 22 2.63 7.06 6.01
N MET A 23 3.60 7.40 5.17
CA MET A 23 4.25 6.43 4.27
C MET A 23 4.93 5.32 5.07
N ILE A 24 5.71 5.68 6.08
CA ILE A 24 6.42 4.70 6.93
C ILE A 24 5.43 3.83 7.71
N ILE A 25 4.37 4.42 8.27
CA ILE A 25 3.32 3.68 8.96
C ILE A 25 2.66 2.67 8.01
N GLY A 26 2.31 3.08 6.79
CA GLY A 26 1.71 2.21 5.78
C GLY A 26 2.62 1.04 5.37
N LEU A 27 3.91 1.31 5.14
CA LEU A 27 4.91 0.29 4.84
C LEU A 27 5.04 -0.72 5.98
N LEU A 28 5.26 -0.24 7.21
CA LEU A 28 5.41 -1.11 8.38
C LEU A 28 4.14 -1.89 8.69
N ALA A 29 2.96 -1.28 8.53
CA ALA A 29 1.69 -1.96 8.71
C ALA A 29 1.51 -3.11 7.71
N THR A 30 1.89 -2.89 6.44
CA THR A 30 1.82 -3.89 5.37
C THR A 30 2.75 -5.06 5.68
N LEU A 31 4.00 -4.79 6.00
CA LEU A 31 4.98 -5.81 6.39
C LEU A 31 4.54 -6.59 7.63
N LYS A 32 3.95 -5.90 8.62
CA LYS A 32 3.42 -6.54 9.84
C LYS A 32 2.22 -7.46 9.56
N ALA A 33 1.47 -7.21 8.49
CA ALA A 33 0.40 -8.10 8.03
C ALA A 33 0.94 -9.32 7.24
N GLY A 34 2.24 -9.33 6.88
CA GLY A 34 2.83 -10.35 6.02
C GLY A 34 2.59 -10.11 4.52
N ALA A 35 1.98 -8.99 4.16
CA ALA A 35 1.64 -8.62 2.79
C ALA A 35 2.80 -7.90 2.08
N GLY A 36 2.73 -7.86 0.74
CA GLY A 36 3.58 -7.03 -0.09
C GLY A 36 3.00 -5.61 -0.25
N TYR A 37 3.85 -4.58 -0.32
CA TYR A 37 3.39 -3.22 -0.64
C TYR A 37 3.62 -2.90 -2.12
N VAL A 38 2.76 -2.06 -2.69
CA VAL A 38 2.88 -1.53 -4.05
C VAL A 38 2.95 0.01 -3.97
N PRO A 39 4.10 0.63 -4.22
CA PRO A 39 4.21 2.09 -4.18
C PRO A 39 3.50 2.71 -5.39
N LEU A 40 2.63 3.68 -5.13
CA LEU A 40 1.94 4.45 -6.16
C LEU A 40 2.31 5.92 -6.03
N ASP A 41 2.62 6.54 -7.17
CA ASP A 41 2.86 7.98 -7.25
C ASP A 41 1.53 8.70 -7.53
N PRO A 42 1.02 9.55 -6.62
CA PRO A 42 -0.21 10.30 -6.85
C PRO A 42 -0.12 11.29 -8.03
N ALA A 43 1.09 11.60 -8.51
CA ALA A 43 1.28 12.38 -9.73
C ALA A 43 0.90 11.63 -11.01
N TYR A 44 0.68 10.32 -10.95
CA TYR A 44 0.24 9.54 -12.10
C TYR A 44 -1.26 9.75 -12.39
N PRO A 45 -1.64 9.76 -13.68
CA PRO A 45 -3.05 9.75 -14.06
C PRO A 45 -3.79 8.56 -13.46
N ALA A 46 -5.06 8.76 -13.11
CA ALA A 46 -5.89 7.72 -12.49
C ALA A 46 -5.93 6.40 -13.30
N GLU A 47 -5.91 6.50 -14.62
CA GLU A 47 -5.86 5.35 -15.54
C GLU A 47 -4.59 4.51 -15.35
N ARG A 48 -3.45 5.17 -15.13
CA ARG A 48 -2.17 4.50 -14.87
C ARG A 48 -2.16 3.85 -13.49
N LEU A 49 -2.78 4.49 -12.49
CA LEU A 49 -2.94 3.91 -11.15
C LEU A 49 -3.84 2.67 -11.20
N ALA A 50 -4.94 2.72 -11.95
CA ALA A 50 -5.84 1.59 -12.12
C ALA A 50 -5.18 0.40 -12.84
N TYR A 51 -4.29 0.65 -13.80
CA TYR A 51 -3.53 -0.42 -14.47
C TYR A 51 -2.55 -1.16 -13.54
N LEU A 52 -2.08 -0.49 -12.47
CA LEU A 52 -1.11 -1.05 -11.52
C LEU A 52 -1.76 -1.86 -10.38
N LEU A 53 -3.09 -1.81 -10.25
CA LEU A 53 -3.89 -2.45 -9.21
C LEU A 53 -4.58 -3.71 -9.74
#